data_AF-X1I4P8-F1
#
_entry.id   AF-X1I4P8-F1
#
_cell.length_a   1.000
_cell.length_b   1.000
_cell.length_c   1.000
_cell.angle_alpha   90.00
_cell.angle_beta   90.00
_cell.angle_gamma   90.00
#
_symmetry.space_group_name_H-M   'P 1'
#
loop_
_entity.id
_entity.type
_entity.pdbx_description
1 polymer ?
#
loop_
_entity_poly.entity_id
_entity_poly.type
_entity_poly.pdbx_seq_one_letter_code
_entity_poly.pdbx_strand_id
1 'polypeptide(L)'
;EMRIGSDINASGESYIYAPKGSDPDDKGYLEYEINIPDPGTYRLWARCYWPDTAANSFLESFDGGTETILGNDLSFDSWYWVPGQSYTFSEGKHLLRIRDREDGSRLDKLLLTPSSAYIPKGVSEIKEISIYPEAVGVKLVHSSYTDWNGVSHAAGKVKYDIVTTDVKMFWARKTSTRWTISFVKGGHFEIIMEERPISVRINDHLLVEEKEWFYSSGILRIDSPYREGTIEILVEGG
;
A
#
# COMPACT_ATOMS: atom_id res chain seq x y z
N GLU A 1 13.97 1.66 2.88
CA GLU A 1 12.49 1.77 3.02
C GLU A 1 11.89 2.42 1.79
N MET A 2 10.93 1.76 1.15
CA MET A 2 10.23 2.30 -0.01
C MET A 2 9.31 3.49 0.36
N ARG A 3 9.17 4.44 -0.57
CA ARG A 3 8.42 5.69 -0.39
C ARG A 3 7.43 5.92 -1.52
N ILE A 4 6.47 6.83 -1.31
CA ILE A 4 5.55 7.28 -2.35
C ILE A 4 6.16 8.48 -3.09
N GLY A 5 6.16 8.40 -4.42
CA GLY A 5 6.43 9.52 -5.32
C GLY A 5 5.18 9.88 -6.13
N SER A 6 5.28 10.93 -6.94
CA SER A 6 4.19 11.39 -7.81
C SER A 6 4.68 11.53 -9.25
N ASP A 7 3.84 11.10 -10.19
CA ASP A 7 4.05 11.23 -11.64
C ASP A 7 2.68 11.19 -12.30
N ILE A 8 2.36 12.19 -13.12
CA ILE A 8 1.09 12.30 -13.84
C ILE A 8 0.77 11.09 -14.73
N ASN A 9 1.78 10.31 -15.12
CA ASN A 9 1.64 9.12 -15.95
C ASN A 9 1.53 7.81 -15.14
N ALA A 10 1.75 7.88 -13.83
CA ALA A 10 1.45 6.79 -12.90
C ALA A 10 -0.07 6.72 -12.65
N SER A 11 -0.55 5.55 -12.23
CA SER A 11 -1.95 5.35 -11.91
C SER A 11 -2.34 6.16 -10.68
N GLY A 12 -3.38 7.00 -10.81
CA GLY A 12 -3.76 7.88 -9.72
C GLY A 12 -2.66 8.88 -9.35
N GLU A 13 -1.75 9.15 -10.29
CA GLU A 13 -0.68 10.14 -10.18
C GLU A 13 0.38 9.84 -9.10
N SER A 14 0.44 8.60 -8.62
CA SER A 14 1.32 8.17 -7.53
C SER A 14 1.99 6.83 -7.82
N TYR A 15 3.19 6.63 -7.29
CA TYR A 15 3.95 5.38 -7.41
C TYR A 15 4.76 5.11 -6.13
N ILE A 16 5.19 3.86 -5.94
CA ILE A 16 6.16 3.49 -4.91
C ILE A 16 7.57 3.46 -5.50
N TYR A 17 8.58 3.89 -4.76
CA TYR A 17 9.97 3.79 -5.19
C TYR A 17 10.93 3.49 -4.04
N ALA A 18 12.08 2.90 -4.39
CA ALA A 18 13.22 2.79 -3.49
C ALA A 18 13.97 4.14 -3.45
N PRO A 19 14.13 4.82 -2.30
CA PRO A 19 14.80 6.12 -2.22
C PRO A 19 16.29 6.01 -2.52
N LYS A 20 16.85 7.06 -3.14
CA LYS A 20 18.29 7.16 -3.38
C LYS A 20 19.10 6.93 -2.10
N GLY A 21 20.10 6.04 -2.17
CA GLY A 21 20.94 5.66 -1.03
C GLY A 21 20.30 4.63 -0.10
N SER A 22 19.19 3.98 -0.48
CA SER A 22 18.79 2.72 0.14
C SER A 22 19.85 1.66 -0.15
N ASP A 23 20.38 1.03 0.89
CA ASP A 23 21.31 -0.09 0.77
C ASP A 23 20.56 -1.30 0.16
N PRO A 24 21.12 -2.11 -0.75
CA PRO A 24 20.52 -3.40 -1.12
C PRO A 24 20.29 -4.36 0.07
N ASP A 25 20.98 -4.14 1.19
CA ASP A 25 20.72 -4.78 2.48
C ASP A 25 19.57 -4.12 3.28
N ASP A 26 19.12 -2.92 2.90
CA ASP A 26 17.91 -2.31 3.44
C ASP A 26 16.72 -3.16 3.00
N LYS A 27 16.01 -3.71 3.98
CA LYS A 27 14.94 -4.69 3.77
C LYS A 27 13.59 -4.02 3.47
N GLY A 28 13.54 -3.00 2.61
CA GLY A 28 12.31 -2.28 2.32
C GLY A 28 11.38 -3.13 1.47
N TYR A 29 10.24 -3.56 2.00
CA TYR A 29 9.26 -4.33 1.22
C TYR A 29 7.83 -3.83 1.37
N LEU A 30 7.01 -4.19 0.40
CA LEU A 30 5.56 -4.13 0.39
C LEU A 30 5.05 -5.56 0.44
N GLU A 31 4.08 -5.86 1.30
CA GLU A 31 3.36 -7.14 1.21
C GLU A 31 1.90 -6.93 0.87
N TYR A 32 1.34 -7.83 0.08
CA TYR A 32 -0.04 -7.78 -0.40
C TYR A 32 -0.70 -9.12 -0.10
N GLU A 33 -1.77 -9.13 0.71
CA GLU A 33 -2.62 -10.31 0.85
C GLU A 33 -3.54 -10.41 -0.38
N ILE A 34 -3.43 -11.50 -1.11
CA ILE A 34 -4.18 -11.78 -2.34
C ILE A 34 -5.05 -13.01 -2.09
N ASN A 35 -6.35 -12.90 -2.35
CA ASN A 35 -7.26 -14.04 -2.31
C ASN A 35 -7.35 -14.69 -3.69
N ILE A 36 -6.96 -15.94 -3.79
CA ILE A 36 -7.02 -16.76 -5.00
C ILE A 36 -8.34 -17.54 -4.99
N PRO A 37 -9.29 -17.26 -5.90
CA PRO A 37 -10.60 -17.91 -5.90
C PRO A 37 -10.58 -19.32 -6.49
N ASP A 38 -9.68 -19.57 -7.45
CA ASP A 38 -9.55 -20.86 -8.12
C ASP A 38 -8.06 -21.28 -8.09
N PRO A 39 -7.75 -22.52 -7.65
CA PRO A 39 -6.38 -23.01 -7.63
C PRO A 39 -5.84 -23.10 -9.06
N GLY A 40 -4.56 -22.77 -9.25
CA GLY A 40 -3.95 -22.78 -10.57
C GLY A 40 -2.65 -22.00 -10.66
N THR A 41 -2.10 -21.93 -11.87
CA THR A 41 -0.89 -21.14 -12.14
C THR A 41 -1.27 -19.73 -12.58
N TYR A 42 -0.74 -18.74 -11.88
CA TYR A 42 -0.94 -17.32 -12.15
C TYR A 42 0.40 -16.65 -12.43
N ARG A 43 0.40 -15.70 -13.37
CA ARG A 43 1.56 -14.88 -13.70
C ARG A 43 1.44 -13.51 -13.06
N LEU A 44 2.51 -13.10 -12.39
CA LEU A 44 2.66 -11.74 -11.87
C LEU A 44 3.12 -10.80 -13.00
N TRP A 45 2.58 -9.60 -13.00
CA TRP A 45 2.98 -8.47 -13.83
C TRP A 45 3.09 -7.24 -12.94
N ALA A 46 4.07 -6.40 -13.22
CA ALA A 46 4.25 -5.12 -12.54
C ALA A 46 4.36 -3.99 -13.57
N ARG A 47 3.72 -2.86 -13.30
CA ARG A 47 3.94 -1.63 -14.08
C ARG A 47 5.03 -0.83 -13.40
N CYS A 48 6.14 -0.64 -14.08
CA CYS A 48 7.33 -0.07 -13.51
C CYS A 48 7.90 1.07 -14.35
N TYR A 49 8.80 1.85 -13.74
CA TYR A 49 9.63 2.83 -14.41
C TYR A 49 11.05 2.70 -13.89
N TRP A 50 12.00 2.54 -14.80
CA TRP A 50 13.42 2.44 -14.52
C TRP A 50 14.13 3.72 -15.01
N PRO A 51 14.76 4.50 -14.12
CA PRO A 51 15.53 5.67 -14.55
C PRO A 51 16.85 5.30 -15.24
N ASP A 52 17.47 4.18 -14.87
CA ASP A 52 18.75 3.75 -15.46
C ASP A 52 19.06 2.27 -15.16
N THR A 53 20.23 1.79 -15.59
CA THR A 53 20.71 0.41 -15.40
C THR A 53 21.04 0.04 -13.96
N ALA A 54 21.20 1.02 -13.06
CA ALA A 54 21.43 0.79 -11.64
C ALA A 54 20.12 0.80 -10.84
N ALA A 55 18.99 1.03 -11.50
CA ALA A 55 17.66 1.25 -10.93
C ALA A 55 16.57 0.60 -11.80
N ASN A 56 16.71 -0.69 -12.09
CA ASN A 56 15.86 -1.38 -13.07
C ASN A 56 15.21 -2.66 -12.53
N SER A 57 15.18 -2.86 -11.22
CA SER A 57 14.61 -4.09 -10.65
C SER A 57 14.07 -3.96 -9.23
N PHE A 58 13.22 -4.94 -8.90
CA PHE A 58 12.75 -5.30 -7.57
C PHE A 58 12.96 -6.81 -7.35
N LEU A 59 12.66 -7.27 -6.13
CA LEU A 59 12.54 -8.69 -5.81
C LEU A 59 11.08 -9.05 -5.49
N GLU A 60 10.63 -10.19 -5.99
CA GLU A 60 9.27 -10.70 -5.77
C GLU A 60 9.30 -12.09 -5.12
N SER A 61 8.36 -12.35 -4.20
CA SER A 61 8.13 -13.68 -3.63
C SER A 61 6.69 -13.84 -3.16
N PHE A 62 6.25 -15.10 -2.99
CA PHE A 62 4.97 -15.43 -2.38
C PHE A 62 5.17 -16.33 -1.16
N ASP A 63 4.36 -16.14 -0.13
CA ASP A 63 4.24 -17.00 1.06
C ASP A 63 5.58 -17.28 1.76
N GLY A 64 6.50 -16.30 1.76
CA GLY A 64 7.83 -16.43 2.32
C GLY A 64 8.78 -17.34 1.52
N GLY A 65 8.41 -17.69 0.29
CA GLY A 65 9.25 -18.43 -0.65
C GLY A 65 10.46 -17.63 -1.14
N THR A 66 11.28 -18.28 -1.97
CA THR A 66 12.50 -17.68 -2.54
C THR A 66 12.20 -16.41 -3.33
N GLU A 67 12.97 -15.35 -3.04
CA GLU A 67 12.92 -14.10 -3.80
C GLU A 67 13.49 -14.28 -5.21
N THR A 68 12.81 -13.69 -6.19
CA THR A 68 13.23 -13.69 -7.59
C THR A 68 13.25 -12.28 -8.15
N ILE A 69 14.06 -12.03 -9.17
CA ILE A 69 14.18 -10.69 -9.76
C ILE A 69 12.95 -10.38 -10.63
N LEU A 70 12.33 -9.24 -10.35
CA LEU A 70 11.29 -8.62 -11.15
C LEU A 70 11.90 -7.42 -11.89
N GLY A 71 11.98 -7.49 -13.22
CA GLY A 71 12.66 -6.48 -14.05
C GLY A 71 14.05 -6.93 -14.48
N ASN A 72 15.04 -6.04 -14.31
CA ASN A 72 16.41 -6.18 -14.80
C ASN A 72 16.52 -6.24 -16.33
N ASP A 73 15.69 -5.44 -17.01
CA ASP A 73 15.76 -5.24 -18.45
C ASP A 73 16.33 -3.85 -18.81
N LEU A 74 16.44 -3.55 -20.11
CA LEU A 74 17.11 -2.34 -20.63
C LEU A 74 16.12 -1.28 -21.17
N SER A 75 14.86 -1.32 -20.74
CA SER A 75 13.85 -0.33 -21.12
C SER A 75 13.76 0.74 -20.04
N PHE A 76 14.17 1.96 -20.37
CA PHE A 76 14.27 3.06 -19.41
C PHE A 76 13.29 4.19 -19.75
N ASP A 77 13.18 5.14 -18.81
CA ASP A 77 12.53 6.44 -19.00
C ASP A 77 11.08 6.40 -19.50
N SER A 78 10.37 5.31 -19.18
CA SER A 78 8.96 5.15 -19.49
C SER A 78 8.29 4.20 -18.52
N TRP A 79 6.98 4.38 -18.35
CA TRP A 79 6.14 3.43 -17.61
C TRP A 79 5.73 2.28 -18.51
N TYR A 80 6.07 1.06 -18.14
CA TYR A 80 5.69 -0.13 -18.92
C TYR A 80 5.46 -1.35 -18.03
N TRP A 81 4.82 -2.36 -18.60
CA TRP A 81 4.53 -3.61 -17.91
C TRP A 81 5.68 -4.59 -18.05
N VAL A 82 6.22 -4.97 -16.91
CA VAL A 82 7.29 -5.95 -16.73
C VAL A 82 6.65 -7.28 -16.31
N PRO A 83 6.96 -8.39 -17.00
CA PRO A 83 6.53 -9.70 -16.55
C PRO A 83 7.36 -10.16 -15.34
N GLY A 84 6.67 -10.59 -14.29
CA GLY A 84 7.26 -11.39 -13.21
C GLY A 84 7.15 -12.89 -13.49
N GLN A 85 7.40 -13.66 -12.44
CA GLN A 85 7.30 -15.12 -12.38
C GLN A 85 5.86 -15.61 -12.42
N SER A 86 5.74 -16.89 -12.73
CA SER A 86 4.51 -17.65 -12.56
C SER A 86 4.56 -18.44 -11.27
N TYR A 87 3.47 -18.41 -10.51
CA TYR A 87 3.30 -19.11 -9.25
C TYR A 87 2.09 -20.04 -9.33
N THR A 88 2.17 -21.20 -8.69
CA THR A 88 1.03 -22.12 -8.59
C THR A 88 0.43 -22.00 -7.20
N PHE A 89 -0.85 -21.67 -7.15
CA PHE A 89 -1.59 -21.39 -5.92
C PHE A 89 -2.67 -22.44 -5.65
N SER A 90 -2.94 -22.65 -4.37
CA SER A 90 -4.21 -23.20 -3.90
C SER A 90 -5.29 -22.11 -3.91
N GLU A 91 -6.55 -22.50 -3.73
CA GLU A 91 -7.59 -21.54 -3.35
C GLU A 91 -7.29 -20.98 -1.96
N GLY A 92 -7.57 -19.69 -1.75
CA GLY A 92 -7.44 -19.01 -0.47
C GLY A 92 -6.41 -17.89 -0.49
N LYS A 93 -5.96 -17.50 0.71
CA LYS A 93 -5.11 -16.32 0.91
C LYS A 93 -3.64 -16.66 0.70
N HIS A 94 -2.97 -15.80 -0.07
CA HIS A 94 -1.55 -15.84 -0.34
C HIS A 94 -0.94 -14.46 -0.11
N LEU A 95 0.34 -14.40 0.30
CA LEU A 95 1.03 -13.16 0.61
C LEU A 95 2.11 -12.89 -0.45
N LEU A 96 1.89 -11.89 -1.31
CA LEU A 96 2.91 -11.38 -2.23
C LEU A 96 3.81 -10.40 -1.49
N ARG A 97 5.13 -10.57 -1.58
CA ARG A 97 6.11 -9.55 -1.17
C ARG A 97 6.82 -8.98 -2.39
N ILE A 98 6.89 -7.66 -2.48
CA ILE A 98 7.79 -6.93 -3.38
C ILE A 98 8.82 -6.20 -2.53
N ARG A 99 10.10 -6.52 -2.69
CA ARG A 99 11.21 -5.92 -1.96
C ARG A 99 12.04 -5.03 -2.88
N ASP A 100 12.55 -3.94 -2.32
CA ASP A 100 13.56 -3.12 -2.97
C ASP A 100 14.82 -3.95 -3.27
N ARG A 101 15.48 -3.55 -4.36
CA ARG A 101 16.76 -4.12 -4.78
C ARG A 101 17.72 -3.02 -5.19
N GLU A 102 17.19 -2.00 -5.87
CA GLU A 102 17.95 -0.93 -6.48
C GLU A 102 17.29 0.42 -6.23
N ASP A 103 18.10 1.43 -5.93
CA ASP A 103 17.62 2.76 -5.56
C ASP A 103 17.14 3.53 -6.80
N GLY A 104 15.96 4.13 -6.71
CA GLY A 104 15.33 4.86 -7.81
C GLY A 104 14.35 4.04 -8.65
N SER A 105 14.35 2.70 -8.53
CA SER A 105 13.33 1.82 -9.13
C SER A 105 11.92 2.25 -8.70
N ARG A 106 10.97 2.31 -9.64
CA ARG A 106 9.59 2.76 -9.38
C ARG A 106 8.55 1.71 -9.77
N LEU A 107 7.55 1.53 -8.92
CA LEU A 107 6.43 0.58 -9.04
C LEU A 107 5.10 1.32 -8.99
N ASP A 108 4.24 1.11 -9.97
CA ASP A 108 2.92 1.73 -10.08
C ASP A 108 1.77 0.74 -9.84
N LYS A 109 1.76 -0.38 -10.58
CA LYS A 109 0.70 -1.39 -10.51
C LYS A 109 1.25 -2.79 -10.38
N LEU A 110 0.44 -3.67 -9.79
CA LEU A 110 0.61 -5.11 -9.82
C LEU A 110 -0.63 -5.74 -10.44
N LEU A 111 -0.44 -6.81 -11.20
CA LEU A 111 -1.50 -7.63 -11.75
C LEU A 111 -1.10 -9.09 -11.62
N LEU A 112 -1.99 -9.90 -11.08
CA LEU A 112 -1.86 -11.35 -11.05
C LEU A 112 -2.96 -11.96 -11.92
N THR A 113 -2.60 -12.81 -12.88
CA THR A 113 -3.58 -13.37 -13.83
C THR A 113 -3.32 -14.84 -14.14
N PRO A 114 -4.36 -15.70 -14.18
CA PRO A 114 -4.21 -17.09 -14.59
C PRO A 114 -4.12 -17.24 -16.12
N SER A 115 -4.36 -16.16 -16.88
CA SER A 115 -4.29 -16.19 -18.34
C SER A 115 -2.86 -16.02 -18.82
N SER A 116 -2.26 -17.11 -19.30
CA SER A 116 -0.92 -17.10 -19.89
C SER A 116 -0.80 -16.25 -21.17
N ALA A 117 -1.92 -15.98 -21.84
CA ALA A 117 -1.99 -15.15 -23.04
C ALA A 117 -2.24 -13.65 -22.75
N TYR A 118 -2.54 -13.28 -21.50
CA TYR A 118 -2.82 -11.90 -21.16
C TYR A 118 -1.53 -11.07 -21.12
N ILE A 119 -1.52 -9.99 -21.90
CA ILE A 119 -0.46 -8.97 -21.89
C ILE A 119 -1.11 -7.64 -21.48
N PRO A 120 -0.76 -7.06 -20.32
CA PRO A 120 -1.34 -5.81 -19.88
C PRO A 120 -1.00 -4.65 -20.83
N LYS A 121 -1.91 -3.69 -20.99
CA LYS A 121 -1.72 -2.51 -21.86
C LYS A 121 -2.11 -1.20 -21.16
N GLY A 122 -1.40 -0.13 -21.49
CA GLY A 122 -1.71 1.24 -21.08
C GLY A 122 -1.58 1.54 -19.58
N VAL A 123 -1.97 2.77 -19.21
CA VAL A 123 -2.25 3.20 -17.82
C VAL A 123 -3.53 2.53 -17.29
N SER A 124 -4.34 1.94 -18.18
CA SER A 124 -5.81 1.94 -18.11
C SER A 124 -6.35 1.91 -16.70
N GLU A 125 -6.95 3.04 -16.31
CA GLU A 125 -8.02 3.06 -15.34
C GLU A 125 -8.99 1.95 -15.74
N ILE A 126 -9.24 0.97 -14.89
CA ILE A 126 -10.48 0.21 -15.00
C ILE A 126 -11.57 1.20 -14.53
N LYS A 127 -11.90 2.17 -15.40
CA LYS A 127 -13.12 2.96 -15.31
C LYS A 127 -14.17 2.16 -16.08
N GLU A 128 -14.98 1.49 -15.30
CA GLU A 128 -16.21 0.78 -15.61
C GLU A 128 -16.10 -0.65 -16.16
N ILE A 129 -16.79 -1.52 -15.42
CA ILE A 129 -16.88 -2.98 -15.49
C ILE A 129 -15.59 -3.68 -15.06
N SER A 130 -15.41 -3.75 -13.74
CA SER A 130 -14.64 -4.84 -13.14
C SER A 130 -15.24 -6.16 -13.62
N ILE A 131 -14.55 -6.86 -14.51
CA ILE A 131 -14.84 -8.27 -14.83
C ILE A 131 -14.51 -9.20 -13.66
N TYR A 132 -14.10 -8.64 -12.51
CA TYR A 132 -14.06 -9.28 -11.21
C TYR A 132 -15.10 -8.60 -10.30
N PRO A 133 -16.28 -9.18 -10.05
CA PRO A 133 -17.28 -8.60 -9.15
C PRO A 133 -16.81 -8.47 -7.67
N GLU A 134 -15.55 -8.77 -7.37
CA GLU A 134 -14.93 -8.70 -6.04
C GLU A 134 -13.49 -8.13 -6.10
N ALA A 135 -13.30 -6.91 -6.60
CA ALA A 135 -12.01 -6.23 -6.44
C ALA A 135 -11.78 -5.91 -4.96
N VAL A 136 -11.16 -6.86 -4.24
CA VAL A 136 -10.74 -6.74 -2.84
C VAL A 136 -9.66 -5.67 -2.75
N GLY A 137 -9.84 -4.73 -1.82
CA GLY A 137 -8.86 -3.70 -1.53
C GLY A 137 -7.48 -4.30 -1.32
N VAL A 138 -6.47 -3.69 -1.95
CA VAL A 138 -5.07 -4.05 -1.77
C VAL A 138 -4.73 -3.86 -0.29
N LYS A 139 -4.65 -4.96 0.47
CA LYS A 139 -4.27 -4.97 1.88
C LYS A 139 -2.75 -5.02 1.94
N LEU A 140 -2.13 -3.89 2.28
CA LEU A 140 -0.72 -3.86 2.60
C LEU A 140 -0.53 -4.32 4.04
N VAL A 141 0.16 -5.45 4.24
CA VAL A 141 0.41 -6.02 5.57
C VAL A 141 1.88 -5.83 5.87
N HIS A 142 2.16 -4.99 6.87
CA HIS A 142 3.44 -4.89 7.55
C HIS A 142 4.64 -4.44 6.68
N SER A 143 5.22 -3.29 7.01
CA SER A 143 6.64 -3.06 6.76
C SER A 143 7.29 -2.83 8.12
N SER A 144 8.57 -3.16 8.29
CA SER A 144 9.30 -3.02 9.55
C SER A 144 9.41 -1.57 10.08
N TYR A 145 8.80 -0.61 9.39
CA TYR A 145 8.75 0.80 9.74
C TYR A 145 7.36 1.45 9.53
N THR A 146 6.38 0.71 9.00
CA THR A 146 4.97 1.12 8.85
C THR A 146 4.06 -0.01 9.29
N ASP A 147 3.31 0.20 10.35
CA ASP A 147 2.50 -0.86 10.92
C ASP A 147 1.21 -1.10 10.10
N TRP A 148 0.63 -0.06 9.45
CA TRP A 148 -0.58 -0.20 8.62
C TRP A 148 -0.68 0.83 7.48
N ASN A 149 -1.24 0.46 6.33
CA ASN A 149 -1.59 1.37 5.25
C ASN A 149 -2.73 0.79 4.40
N GLY A 150 -3.48 1.66 3.71
CA GLY A 150 -4.65 1.24 2.94
C GLY A 150 -4.98 2.17 1.79
N VAL A 151 -5.53 1.60 0.72
CA VAL A 151 -6.07 2.30 -0.45
C VAL A 151 -7.52 1.89 -0.64
N SER A 152 -8.41 2.87 -0.85
CA SER A 152 -9.83 2.65 -1.14
C SER A 152 -10.24 3.36 -2.43
N HIS A 153 -10.89 2.62 -3.32
CA HIS A 153 -11.55 3.15 -4.52
C HIS A 153 -13.08 3.19 -4.38
N ALA A 154 -13.63 2.68 -3.27
CA ALA A 154 -15.06 2.54 -3.05
C ALA A 154 -15.69 3.85 -2.55
N ALA A 155 -16.94 4.12 -2.96
CA ALA A 155 -17.75 5.18 -2.37
C ALA A 155 -18.25 4.72 -0.99
N GLY A 156 -17.52 5.07 0.08
CA GLY A 156 -17.93 4.75 1.45
C GLY A 156 -16.76 4.44 2.39
N LYS A 157 -17.09 4.11 3.66
CA LYS A 157 -16.10 3.66 4.63
C LYS A 157 -15.66 2.23 4.30
N VAL A 158 -14.35 1.99 4.29
CA VAL A 158 -13.73 0.68 4.15
C VAL A 158 -13.13 0.27 5.48
N LYS A 159 -13.41 -0.97 5.90
CA LYS A 159 -12.89 -1.56 7.13
C LYS A 159 -11.65 -2.41 6.85
N TYR A 160 -10.58 -2.11 7.57
CA TYR A 160 -9.33 -2.84 7.70
C TYR A 160 -9.28 -3.52 9.08
N ASP A 161 -8.21 -4.27 9.37
CA ASP A 161 -8.07 -5.04 10.61
C ASP A 161 -8.29 -4.18 11.87
N ILE A 162 -7.65 -3.00 11.92
CA ILE A 162 -7.71 -2.09 13.06
C ILE A 162 -8.20 -0.67 12.70
N VAL A 163 -8.47 -0.38 11.42
CA VAL A 163 -8.91 0.96 10.98
C VAL A 163 -10.15 0.83 10.11
N THR A 164 -11.17 1.65 10.33
CA THR A 164 -12.24 1.90 9.36
C THR A 164 -12.16 3.35 8.89
N THR A 165 -12.17 3.59 7.57
CA THR A 165 -11.95 4.95 7.04
C THR A 165 -12.61 5.15 5.67
N ASP A 166 -12.95 6.41 5.34
CA ASP A 166 -13.42 6.82 4.00
C ASP A 166 -12.32 7.42 3.12
N VAL A 167 -11.08 7.47 3.59
CA VAL A 167 -9.95 8.05 2.86
C VAL A 167 -9.54 7.16 1.69
N LYS A 168 -9.17 7.79 0.57
CA LYS A 168 -8.69 7.04 -0.60
C LYS A 168 -7.34 6.40 -0.37
N MET A 169 -6.49 7.01 0.45
CA MET A 169 -5.20 6.45 0.81
C MET A 169 -4.77 6.94 2.19
N PHE A 170 -4.19 6.07 3.00
CA PHE A 170 -3.55 6.42 4.27
C PHE A 170 -2.33 5.54 4.55
N TRP A 171 -1.43 6.07 5.39
CA TRP A 171 -0.29 5.39 5.99
C TRP A 171 -0.29 5.69 7.47
N ALA A 172 -0.08 4.67 8.31
CA ALA A 172 -0.09 4.75 9.77
C ALA A 172 1.15 4.06 10.35
N ARG A 173 1.75 4.69 11.36
CA ARG A 173 2.86 4.17 12.14
C ARG A 173 2.51 4.25 13.63
N LYS A 174 2.75 3.18 14.38
CA LYS A 174 2.68 3.19 15.84
C LYS A 174 4.10 3.05 16.43
N THR A 175 4.33 3.76 17.52
CA THR A 175 5.42 3.53 18.46
C THR A 175 4.82 3.24 19.83
N SER A 176 5.65 3.01 20.84
CA SER A 176 5.17 2.80 22.22
C SER A 176 4.36 3.97 22.78
N THR A 177 4.48 5.17 22.21
CA THR A 177 3.87 6.41 22.77
C THR A 177 3.08 7.22 21.74
N ARG A 178 3.09 6.80 20.47
CA ARG A 178 2.57 7.64 19.39
C ARG A 178 2.02 6.84 18.23
N TRP A 179 0.94 7.34 17.65
CA TRP A 179 0.54 7.03 16.29
C TRP A 179 0.75 8.25 15.39
N THR A 180 1.19 8.00 14.16
CA THR A 180 1.25 9.02 13.09
C THR A 180 0.52 8.45 11.88
N ILE A 181 -0.50 9.13 11.39
CA ILE A 181 -1.31 8.71 10.26
C ILE A 181 -1.39 9.85 9.26
N SER A 182 -0.87 9.74 8.04
CA SER A 182 -1.29 10.69 7.00
C SER A 182 -2.18 10.07 5.95
N PHE A 183 -2.97 10.91 5.30
CA PHE A 183 -4.06 10.48 4.46
C PHE A 183 -4.40 11.51 3.38
N VAL A 184 -5.08 11.05 2.34
CA VAL A 184 -5.60 11.88 1.26
C VAL A 184 -7.02 11.48 0.85
N LYS A 185 -7.79 12.49 0.42
CA LYS A 185 -9.14 12.37 -0.14
C LYS A 185 -10.12 11.57 0.75
N GLY A 186 -10.35 12.07 1.96
CA GLY A 186 -11.35 11.59 2.94
C GLY A 186 -11.13 12.29 4.28
N GLY A 187 -11.73 11.85 5.36
CA GLY A 187 -11.48 12.47 6.67
C GLY A 187 -11.96 11.66 7.88
N HIS A 188 -12.59 10.52 7.66
CA HIS A 188 -13.13 9.71 8.74
C HIS A 188 -12.15 8.60 9.14
N PHE A 189 -11.94 8.40 10.45
CA PHE A 189 -11.19 7.28 10.98
C PHE A 189 -11.90 6.68 12.21
N GLU A 190 -11.97 5.36 12.28
CA GLU A 190 -12.24 4.59 13.49
C GLU A 190 -11.07 3.62 13.69
N ILE A 191 -10.29 3.80 14.75
CA ILE A 191 -9.05 3.06 15.01
C ILE A 191 -9.24 2.21 16.27
N ILE A 192 -9.08 0.91 16.15
CA ILE A 192 -9.04 -0.02 17.29
C ILE A 192 -7.69 0.16 17.98
N MET A 193 -7.72 0.56 19.26
CA MET A 193 -6.51 0.75 20.06
C MET A 193 -6.76 0.41 21.53
N GLU A 194 -5.81 -0.32 22.11
CA GLU A 194 -5.83 -0.74 23.52
C GLU A 194 -5.57 0.44 24.45
N GLU A 195 -4.69 1.35 24.05
CA GLU A 195 -4.32 2.52 24.83
C GLU A 195 -5.28 3.70 24.59
N ARG A 196 -5.69 4.39 25.66
CA ARG A 196 -6.48 5.62 25.55
C ARG A 196 -5.60 6.75 24.97
N PRO A 197 -6.08 7.49 23.95
CA PRO A 197 -5.43 8.70 23.48
C PRO A 197 -5.33 9.77 24.58
N ILE A 198 -4.13 10.33 24.74
CA ILE A 198 -3.86 11.53 25.54
C ILE A 198 -4.25 12.77 24.73
N SER A 199 -3.90 12.80 23.45
CA SER A 199 -4.19 13.93 22.56
C SER A 199 -4.20 13.49 21.11
N VAL A 200 -5.04 14.14 20.31
CA VAL A 200 -5.09 13.95 18.86
C VAL A 200 -4.83 15.30 18.19
N ARG A 201 -3.90 15.34 17.23
CA ARG A 201 -3.63 16.50 16.40
C ARG A 201 -3.83 16.17 14.94
N ILE A 202 -4.15 17.17 14.13
CA ILE A 202 -4.12 17.08 12.68
C ILE A 202 -3.44 18.30 12.08
N ASN A 203 -2.40 18.14 11.26
CA ASN A 203 -1.61 19.24 10.70
C ASN A 203 -1.23 20.28 11.76
N ASP A 204 -0.69 19.80 12.89
CA ASP A 204 -0.34 20.58 14.10
C ASP A 204 -1.51 21.23 14.87
N HIS A 205 -2.75 21.11 14.38
CA HIS A 205 -3.94 21.55 15.10
C HIS A 205 -4.39 20.52 16.13
N LEU A 206 -4.44 20.90 17.41
CA LEU A 206 -4.94 20.06 18.50
C LEU A 206 -6.47 19.93 18.44
N LEU A 207 -6.96 18.71 18.30
CA LEU A 207 -8.38 18.40 18.25
C LEU A 207 -8.99 18.28 19.65
N VAL A 208 -10.26 18.68 19.76
CA VAL A 208 -11.02 18.67 21.00
C VAL A 208 -11.78 17.35 21.16
N GLU A 209 -11.55 16.66 22.28
CA GLU A 209 -12.28 15.44 22.65
C GLU A 209 -13.78 15.73 22.82
N GLU A 210 -14.63 14.76 22.49
CA GLU A 210 -16.10 14.87 22.47
C GLU A 210 -16.68 15.85 21.44
N LYS A 211 -15.83 16.43 20.57
CA LYS A 211 -16.24 17.29 19.46
C LYS A 211 -15.67 16.83 18.13
N GLU A 212 -14.37 16.60 18.09
CA GLU A 212 -13.61 16.30 16.86
C GLU A 212 -13.02 14.90 16.87
N TRP A 213 -12.84 14.34 18.08
CA TRP A 213 -12.53 12.93 18.27
C TRP A 213 -13.24 12.38 19.51
N PHE A 214 -13.46 11.06 19.52
CA PHE A 214 -14.16 10.32 20.58
C PHE A 214 -13.43 9.01 20.85
N TYR A 215 -13.25 8.61 22.11
CA TYR A 215 -12.69 7.30 22.45
C TYR A 215 -13.60 6.52 23.40
N SER A 216 -14.12 5.40 22.92
CA SER A 216 -15.02 4.53 23.67
C SER A 216 -14.81 3.07 23.30
N SER A 217 -14.86 2.18 24.30
CA SER A 217 -14.77 0.73 24.12
C SER A 217 -13.59 0.25 23.25
N GLY A 218 -12.41 0.88 23.40
CA GLY A 218 -11.22 0.51 22.63
C GLY A 218 -11.18 1.05 21.20
N ILE A 219 -12.08 1.96 20.84
CA ILE A 219 -12.16 2.55 19.49
C ILE A 219 -12.01 4.06 19.59
N LEU A 220 -11.01 4.60 18.90
CA LEU A 220 -10.83 6.02 18.64
C LEU A 220 -11.53 6.40 17.34
N ARG A 221 -12.50 7.30 17.39
CA ARG A 221 -13.12 7.91 16.21
C ARG A 221 -12.60 9.33 16.01
N ILE A 222 -12.24 9.66 14.77
CA ILE A 222 -11.83 11.01 14.34
C ILE A 222 -12.63 11.37 13.10
N ASP A 223 -13.24 12.56 13.11
CA ASP A 223 -13.88 13.15 11.94
C ASP A 223 -13.10 14.43 11.59
N SER A 224 -12.13 14.30 10.67
CA SER A 224 -11.26 15.38 10.25
C SER A 224 -12.01 16.45 9.44
N PRO A 225 -11.83 17.74 9.76
CA PRO A 225 -12.30 18.83 8.89
C PRO A 225 -11.48 18.97 7.61
N TYR A 226 -10.26 18.40 7.58
CA TYR A 226 -9.38 18.39 6.41
C TYR A 226 -9.60 17.13 5.57
N ARG A 227 -9.48 17.29 4.24
CA ARG A 227 -9.60 16.17 3.29
C ARG A 227 -8.29 15.43 3.04
N GLU A 228 -7.20 15.92 3.63
CA GLU A 228 -5.85 15.37 3.61
C GLU A 228 -5.05 15.97 4.77
N GLY A 229 -4.01 15.27 5.22
CA GLY A 229 -3.16 15.74 6.30
C GLY A 229 -2.54 14.63 7.12
N THR A 230 -1.83 15.00 8.17
CA THR A 230 -1.21 14.09 9.14
C THR A 230 -1.88 14.21 10.50
N ILE A 231 -2.44 13.12 10.98
CA ILE A 231 -2.93 12.91 12.33
C ILE A 231 -1.78 12.42 13.21
N GLU A 232 -1.62 13.02 14.38
CA GLU A 232 -0.74 12.51 15.43
C GLU A 232 -1.58 12.18 16.68
N ILE A 233 -1.44 10.97 17.20
CA ILE A 233 -2.13 10.53 18.42
C ILE A 233 -1.06 10.20 19.44
N LEU A 234 -1.08 10.89 20.58
CA LEU A 234 -0.25 10.54 21.72
C LEU A 234 -1.02 9.56 22.61
N VAL A 235 -0.35 8.52 23.08
CA VAL A 235 -0.88 7.53 24.02
C VAL A 235 0.08 7.40 25.20
N GLU A 236 -0.41 6.97 26.37
CA GLU A 236 0.47 6.70 27.50
C GLU A 236 1.46 5.57 27.13
N GLY A 237 2.75 5.79 27.40
CA GLY A 237 3.76 4.77 27.17
C GLY A 237 3.68 3.69 28.24
N GLY A 238 3.62 2.43 27.80
CA GLY A 238 3.86 1.27 28.66
C GLY A 238 5.31 1.16 29.13
#